data_AF-A0A815B076-F1
#
_entry.id   AF-A0A815B076-F1
#
_cell.length_a   1.000
_cell.length_b   1.000
_cell.length_c   1.000
_cell.angle_alpha   90.00
_cell.angle_beta   90.00
_cell.angle_gamma   90.00
#
_symmetry.space_group_name_H-M   'P 1'
#
loop_
_entity.id
_entity.type
_entity.pdbx_description
1 polymer ?
#
loop_
_entity_poly.entity_id
_entity_poly.type
_entity_poly.pdbx_seq_one_letter_code
_entity_poly.pdbx_strand_id
1 'polypeptide(L)'
;MASIEYLTDTNKSDSLCSSTPSLSTVVDSAVSSTTKCKRVGCENPSIDHPEWDGEYCSAQCLSVFCKEAFEQWVKKQQSMS
;
A
#
# COMPACT_ATOMS: atom_id res chain seq x y z
N MET A 1 45.68 -12.57 -2.88
CA MET A 1 44.78 -12.06 -3.92
C MET A 1 43.49 -12.86 -3.80
N ALA A 2 42.40 -12.22 -3.39
CA ALA A 2 41.09 -12.84 -3.31
C ALA A 2 40.13 -12.01 -4.17
N SER A 3 39.65 -12.59 -5.26
CA SER A 3 38.69 -11.98 -6.17
C SER A 3 37.30 -12.13 -5.57
N ILE A 4 36.61 -11.01 -5.35
CA ILE A 4 35.19 -11.00 -4.98
C ILE A 4 34.40 -11.11 -6.29
N GLU A 5 33.70 -12.22 -6.49
CA GLU A 5 32.79 -12.41 -7.61
C GLU A 5 31.53 -11.57 -7.37
N TYR A 6 31.32 -10.56 -8.20
CA TYR A 6 30.11 -9.75 -8.21
C TYR A 6 29.09 -10.46 -9.10
N LEU A 7 28.08 -11.10 -8.53
CA LEU A 7 26.97 -11.68 -9.29
C LEU A 7 26.04 -10.54 -9.76
N THR A 8 26.35 -9.98 -10.92
CA THR A 8 25.36 -9.27 -11.73
C THR A 8 24.51 -10.29 -12.49
N ASP A 9 23.27 -10.51 -12.07
CA ASP A 9 22.25 -11.03 -12.99
C ASP A 9 21.28 -9.90 -13.33
N THR A 10 21.48 -9.36 -14.53
CA THR A 10 20.53 -8.46 -15.17
C THR A 10 19.88 -9.26 -16.29
N ASN A 11 18.55 -9.36 -16.23
CA ASN A 11 17.59 -9.19 -17.34
C ASN A 11 16.60 -10.36 -17.58
N LYS A 12 15.33 -10.06 -17.21
CA LYS A 12 14.12 -10.12 -18.07
C LYS A 12 13.40 -11.45 -18.27
N SER A 13 12.19 -11.47 -17.72
CA SER A 13 11.00 -11.92 -18.44
C SER A 13 9.78 -11.13 -17.99
N ASP A 14 9.30 -10.27 -18.88
CA ASP A 14 8.00 -9.59 -18.83
C ASP A 14 6.84 -10.60 -18.83
N SER A 15 5.70 -10.13 -18.30
CA SER A 15 4.36 -10.48 -18.76
C SER A 15 3.77 -11.83 -18.34
N LEU A 16 2.97 -11.81 -17.26
CA LEU A 16 1.70 -12.56 -17.19
C LEU A 16 0.67 -11.78 -16.34
N CYS A 17 -0.05 -10.84 -16.98
CA CYS A 17 -1.46 -10.65 -16.66
C CYS A 17 -2.24 -11.57 -17.61
N SER A 18 -2.86 -12.63 -17.08
CA SER A 18 -3.99 -13.30 -17.73
C SER A 18 -4.80 -14.04 -16.67
N SER A 19 -6.07 -13.66 -16.63
CA SER A 19 -7.08 -14.02 -15.65
C SER A 19 -7.36 -15.53 -15.60
N THR A 20 -7.69 -16.03 -14.41
CA THR A 20 -8.76 -17.03 -14.26
C THR A 20 -9.37 -16.93 -12.85
N PRO A 21 -10.71 -16.99 -12.72
CA PRO A 21 -11.41 -16.81 -11.46
C PRO A 21 -11.51 -18.14 -10.72
N SER A 22 -11.06 -18.19 -9.47
CA SER A 22 -11.59 -19.13 -8.50
C SER A 22 -11.67 -18.49 -7.14
N LEU A 23 -12.92 -18.21 -6.82
CA LEU A 23 -13.56 -17.99 -5.54
C LEU A 23 -12.83 -18.67 -4.36
N SER A 24 -11.78 -18.04 -3.85
CA SER A 24 -11.43 -18.16 -2.45
C SER A 24 -12.12 -17.01 -1.74
N THR A 25 -13.40 -17.19 -1.47
CA THR A 25 -14.11 -16.49 -0.40
C THR A 25 -13.47 -16.93 0.92
N VAL A 26 -12.24 -16.47 1.17
CA VAL A 26 -11.86 -16.17 2.55
C VAL A 26 -12.59 -14.87 2.84
N VAL A 27 -13.84 -15.02 3.27
CA VAL A 27 -14.42 -14.07 4.21
C VAL A 27 -13.55 -14.15 5.46
N ASP A 28 -12.36 -13.57 5.38
CA ASP A 28 -11.80 -12.97 6.58
C ASP A 28 -12.84 -11.93 6.95
N SER A 29 -13.68 -12.32 7.91
CA SER A 29 -14.65 -11.45 8.52
C SER A 29 -13.82 -10.43 9.25
N ALA A 30 -13.33 -9.45 8.49
CA ALA A 30 -12.81 -8.21 9.01
C ALA A 30 -13.85 -7.78 10.03
N VAL A 31 -13.44 -7.78 11.29
CA VAL A 31 -14.11 -6.96 12.30
C VAL A 31 -14.10 -5.58 11.67
N SER A 32 -15.23 -5.20 11.07
CA SER A 32 -15.37 -3.88 10.50
C SER A 32 -15.28 -2.98 11.70
N SER A 33 -14.18 -2.24 11.81
CA SER A 33 -14.16 -1.14 12.76
C SER A 33 -15.40 -0.28 12.44
N THR A 34 -16.08 0.23 13.47
CA THR A 34 -17.25 1.10 13.27
C THR A 34 -16.87 2.42 12.56
N THR A 35 -15.57 2.63 12.34
CA THR A 35 -14.96 3.80 11.73
C THR A 35 -14.86 3.68 10.21
N LYS A 36 -15.12 4.79 9.53
CA LYS A 36 -14.95 4.97 8.08
C LYS A 36 -13.47 5.14 7.74
N CYS A 37 -13.08 4.71 6.54
CA CYS A 37 -11.73 4.93 6.01
C CYS A 37 -11.32 6.39 6.15
N LYS A 38 -10.15 6.62 6.75
CA LYS A 38 -9.63 7.97 7.02
C LYS A 38 -9.25 8.73 5.74
N ARG A 39 -9.05 8.04 4.62
CA ARG A 39 -8.75 8.66 3.32
C ARG A 39 -9.93 9.52 2.85
N VAL A 40 -9.68 10.79 2.59
CA VAL A 40 -10.69 11.73 2.06
C VAL A 40 -11.29 11.17 0.76
N GLY A 41 -12.63 11.13 0.68
CA GLY A 41 -13.34 10.59 -0.48
C GLY A 41 -13.38 9.06 -0.56
N CYS A 42 -13.07 8.34 0.52
CA CYS A 42 -13.35 6.91 0.65
C CYS A 42 -14.52 6.69 1.61
N GLU A 43 -15.52 5.89 1.21
CA GLU A 43 -16.70 5.60 2.04
C GLU A 43 -16.75 4.19 2.61
N ASN A 44 -15.74 3.39 2.28
CA ASN A 44 -15.65 2.03 2.77
C ASN A 44 -15.38 2.03 4.30
N PRO A 45 -15.90 1.04 5.03
CA PRO A 45 -15.54 0.84 6.43
C PRO A 45 -14.05 0.50 6.53
N SER A 46 -13.40 0.95 7.59
CA SER A 46 -12.02 0.56 7.84
C SER A 46 -11.96 -0.88 8.37
N ILE A 47 -10.90 -1.58 7.98
CA ILE A 47 -10.68 -2.97 8.36
C ILE A 47 -9.66 -3.02 9.47
N ASP A 48 -9.92 -3.80 10.52
CA ASP A 48 -8.95 -4.03 11.58
C ASP A 48 -7.70 -4.72 11.01
N HIS A 49 -6.54 -4.12 11.25
CA HIS A 49 -5.27 -4.61 10.72
C HIS A 49 -4.10 -4.12 11.58
N PRO A 50 -3.13 -4.99 11.92
CA PRO A 50 -2.07 -4.67 12.87
C PRO A 50 -1.09 -3.60 12.38
N GLU A 51 -0.94 -3.42 11.07
CA GLU A 51 -0.01 -2.41 10.52
C GLU A 51 -0.59 -0.99 10.51
N TRP A 52 -1.91 -0.85 10.61
CA TRP A 52 -2.58 0.45 10.46
C TRP A 52 -3.76 0.66 11.40
N ASP A 53 -3.81 -0.08 12.52
CA ASP A 53 -4.72 0.09 13.66
C ASP A 53 -6.19 0.30 13.29
N GLY A 54 -6.66 -0.36 12.23
CA GLY A 54 -8.06 -0.23 11.82
C GLY A 54 -8.43 1.09 11.18
N GLU A 55 -7.48 1.91 10.70
CA GLU A 55 -7.78 3.27 10.19
C GLU A 55 -8.17 3.31 8.69
N TYR A 56 -7.80 2.29 7.92
CA TYR A 56 -7.95 2.27 6.46
C TYR A 56 -8.70 1.02 5.99
N CYS A 57 -9.43 1.16 4.88
CA CYS A 57 -10.15 0.03 4.26
C CYS A 57 -9.24 -0.87 3.39
N SER A 58 -8.02 -0.43 3.08
CA SER A 58 -7.06 -1.13 2.23
C SER A 58 -5.67 -0.51 2.31
N ALA A 59 -4.64 -1.31 2.02
CA ALA A 59 -3.26 -0.82 1.85
C ALA A 59 -3.15 0.26 0.76
N GLN A 60 -3.97 0.18 -0.29
CA GLN A 60 -4.02 1.19 -1.35
C GLN A 60 -4.46 2.55 -0.79
N CYS A 61 -5.45 2.59 0.10
CA CYS A 61 -5.88 3.85 0.72
C CYS A 61 -4.83 4.44 1.68
N LEU A 62 -4.13 3.59 2.44
CA LEU A 62 -3.01 4.00 3.30
C LEU A 62 -1.88 4.63 2.46
N SER A 63 -1.46 3.96 1.38
CA SER A 63 -0.35 4.44 0.52
C SER A 63 -0.63 5.80 -0.11
N VAL A 64 -1.87 6.04 -0.57
CA VAL A 64 -2.29 7.33 -1.12
C VAL A 64 -2.24 8.42 -0.04
N PHE A 65 -2.75 8.13 1.16
CA PHE A 65 -2.70 9.07 2.28
C PHE A 65 -1.26 9.44 2.68
N CYS A 66 -0.35 8.44 2.77
CA CYS A 66 1.06 8.68 3.07
C CYS A 66 1.72 9.57 2.00
N LYS A 67 1.44 9.34 0.72
CA LYS A 67 1.94 10.16 -0.38
C LYS A 67 1.45 11.60 -0.28
N GLU A 68 0.16 11.81 -0.03
CA GLU A 68 -0.41 13.15 0.13
C GLU A 68 0.18 13.89 1.33
N ALA A 69 0.33 13.22 2.48
CA ALA A 69 0.95 13.80 3.66
C ALA A 69 2.41 14.22 3.40
N PHE A 70 3.17 13.38 2.69
CA PHE A 70 4.53 13.68 2.30
C PHE A 70 4.61 14.87 1.33
N GLU A 71 3.76 14.90 0.29
CA GLU A 71 3.73 16.02 -0.66
C GLU A 71 3.40 17.36 0.01
N GLN A 72 2.46 17.36 0.97
CA GLN A 72 2.12 18.55 1.76
C GLN A 72 3.31 19.01 2.60
N TRP A 73 4.03 18.07 3.22
CA TRP A 73 5.26 18.37 3.95
C TRP A 73 6.34 18.97 3.05
N VAL A 74 6.60 18.38 1.86
CA VAL A 74 7.58 18.91 0.89
C VAL A 74 7.22 20.34 0.47
N LYS A 75 5.95 20.60 0.11
CA LYS A 75 5.49 21.95 -0.28
C LYS A 75 5.73 22.97 0.82
N LYS A 76 5.43 22.61 2.07
CA LYS A 76 5.70 23.47 3.24
C LYS A 76 7.19 23.75 3.39
N GLN A 77 8.05 22.75 3.20
CA GLN A 77 9.49 22.90 3.30
C GLN A 77 10.08 23.82 2.21
N GLN A 78 9.56 23.73 0.98
CA GLN A 78 9.98 24.62 -0.12
C GLN A 78 9.57 26.07 0.11
N SER A 79 8.44 26.32 0.78
CA SER A 79 8.01 27.68 1.13
C SER A 79 8.79 28.30 2.30
N MET A 80 9.58 27.50 3.02
CA MET A 80 10.39 27.90 4.18
C MET A 80 11.87 28.09 3.82
N SER A 81 12.25 27.94 2.55
CA SER A 81 13.59 28.18 2.00
C SER A 81 13.61 29.40 1.09
#